data_AF-A0A1F4AH00-F1
#
_entry.id   AF-A0A1F4AH00-F1
#
_cell.length_a   1.000
_cell.length_b   1.000
_cell.length_c   1.000
_cell.angle_alpha   90.00
_cell.angle_beta   90.00
_cell.angle_gamma   90.00
#
_symmetry.space_group_name_H-M   'P 1'
#
loop_
_entity.id
_entity.type
_entity.pdbx_description
1 polymer ?
#
loop_
_entity_poly.entity_id
_entity_poly.type
_entity_poly.pdbx_seq_one_letter_code
_entity_poly.pdbx_strand_id
1 'polypeptide(L)'
;MPQEYETFARDSAHLFGGKEVVMTLRDLTPGRRKYRGINVRGVVSRPPRPGEAVLWIRSVVGNRDPAPCSVRIVEELPETFQGLPYSDFFEAMQRA
;
A
#
# COMPACT_ATOMS: atom_id res chain seq x y z
N MET A 1 6.12 -10.64 15.75
CA MET A 1 6.92 -9.88 14.77
C MET A 1 6.16 -8.60 14.45
N PRO A 2 6.84 -7.48 14.16
CA PRO A 2 6.16 -6.27 13.71
C PRO A 2 5.39 -6.55 12.41
N GLN A 3 4.23 -5.92 12.23
CA GLN A 3 3.48 -6.02 10.99
C GLN A 3 4.28 -5.40 9.86
N GLU A 4 4.34 -6.13 8.75
CA GLU A 4 5.13 -5.75 7.59
C GLU A 4 4.25 -5.92 6.36
N TYR A 5 4.24 -4.90 5.51
CA TYR A 5 3.46 -4.86 4.28
C TYR A 5 4.36 -4.53 3.10
N GLU A 6 3.94 -4.95 1.91
CA GLU A 6 4.44 -4.37 0.67
C GLU A 6 3.31 -3.81 -0.18
N THR A 7 3.60 -2.78 -0.96
CA THR A 7 2.69 -2.21 -1.96
C THR A 7 3.41 -2.01 -3.29
N PHE A 8 2.62 -1.94 -4.36
CA PHE A 8 3.10 -1.71 -5.72
C PHE A 8 2.60 -0.33 -6.18
N ALA A 9 3.53 0.56 -6.48
CA ALA A 9 3.24 1.91 -6.92
C ALA A 9 3.76 2.14 -8.34
N ARG A 10 2.97 2.81 -9.17
CA ARG A 10 3.45 3.37 -10.45
C ARG A 10 4.41 4.52 -10.20
N ASP A 11 4.00 5.44 -9.33
CA ASP A 11 4.78 6.56 -8.86
C ASP A 11 4.76 6.55 -7.34
N SER A 12 5.89 6.20 -6.73
CA SER A 12 6.03 6.15 -5.28
C SER A 12 5.98 7.55 -4.65
N ALA A 13 6.30 8.61 -5.40
CA ALA A 13 6.22 9.98 -4.90
C ALA A 13 4.78 10.34 -4.50
N HIS A 14 3.78 9.79 -5.19
CA HIS A 14 2.37 10.03 -4.86
C HIS A 14 1.95 9.48 -3.49
N LEU A 15 2.63 8.45 -2.99
CA LEU A 15 2.39 7.89 -1.66
C LEU A 15 2.91 8.81 -0.55
N PHE A 16 3.92 9.63 -0.85
CA PHE A 16 4.54 10.52 0.11
C PHE A 16 3.85 11.89 0.07
N GLY A 17 3.21 12.27 1.17
CA GLY A 17 2.60 13.59 1.27
C GLY A 17 1.81 13.85 2.55
N GLY A 18 1.86 12.94 3.52
CA GLY A 18 1.07 13.03 4.76
C GLY A 18 -0.45 12.98 4.55
N LYS A 19 -0.91 12.83 3.31
CA LYS A 19 -2.30 12.67 2.93
C LYS A 19 -2.71 11.19 2.96
N GLU A 20 -4.01 10.98 3.09
CA GLU A 20 -4.60 9.67 2.88
C GLU A 20 -4.54 9.30 1.40
N VAL A 21 -4.16 8.06 1.13
CA VAL A 21 -4.05 7.51 -0.21
C VAL A 21 -4.60 6.09 -0.22
N VAL A 22 -5.34 5.76 -1.28
CA VAL A 22 -5.82 4.40 -1.53
C VAL A 22 -4.69 3.56 -2.11
N MET A 23 -4.45 2.40 -1.51
CA MET A 23 -3.45 1.44 -1.99
C MET A 23 -3.85 0.01 -1.67
N THR A 24 -3.32 -0.94 -2.44
CA THR A 24 -3.35 -2.35 -2.08
C THR A 24 -2.08 -2.71 -1.31
N LEU A 25 -2.24 -3.30 -0.14
CA LEU A 25 -1.17 -3.85 0.68
C LEU A 25 -1.17 -5.38 0.56
N ARG A 26 0.03 -5.96 0.51
CA ARG A 26 0.27 -7.38 0.68
C ARG A 26 0.94 -7.62 2.03
N ASP A 27 0.30 -8.40 2.88
CA ASP A 27 0.82 -8.76 4.21
C ASP A 27 2.06 -9.65 4.08
N LEU A 28 3.18 -9.27 4.70
CA LEU A 28 4.42 -10.04 4.74
C LEU A 28 4.67 -10.71 6.09
N THR A 29 3.79 -10.46 7.07
CA THR A 29 3.88 -11.04 8.41
C THR A 29 3.84 -12.57 8.31
N PRO A 30 4.84 -13.28 8.87
CA PRO A 30 4.85 -14.74 8.84
C PRO A 30 3.61 -15.35 9.50
N GLY A 31 2.98 -16.30 8.81
CA GLY A 31 1.78 -17.00 9.29
C GLY A 31 0.73 -17.18 8.20
N ARG A 32 -0.50 -17.52 8.61
CA ARG A 32 -1.62 -17.85 7.71
C ARG A 32 -2.03 -16.70 6.76
N ARG A 33 -1.76 -15.45 7.15
CA ARG A 33 -2.13 -14.26 6.37
C ARG A 33 -1.03 -13.76 5.45
N LYS A 34 0.14 -14.39 5.45
CA LYS A 34 1.24 -14.01 4.56
C LYS A 34 0.76 -14.05 3.11
N TYR A 35 1.05 -12.99 2.38
CA TYR A 35 0.63 -12.67 1.03
C TYR A 35 -0.86 -12.35 0.82
N ARG A 36 -1.65 -12.20 1.89
CA ARG A 36 -3.02 -11.69 1.78
C ARG A 36 -2.97 -10.25 1.25
N GLY A 37 -3.71 -10.00 0.18
CA GLY A 37 -3.97 -8.66 -0.33
C GLY A 37 -5.13 -8.01 0.43
N ILE A 38 -4.96 -6.76 0.83
CA ILE A 38 -6.03 -5.91 1.37
C ILE A 38 -5.98 -4.56 0.67
N ASN A 39 -7.15 -4.01 0.36
CA ASN A 39 -7.26 -2.64 -0.11
C ASN A 39 -7.45 -1.73 1.09
N VAL A 40 -6.74 -0.62 1.15
CA VAL A 40 -6.80 0.30 2.29
C VAL A 40 -6.77 1.74 1.84
N ARG A 41 -7.39 2.59 2.65
CA ARG A 41 -7.04 4.00 2.73
C ARG A 41 -6.04 4.15 3.86
N GLY A 42 -4.87 4.72 3.57
CA GLY A 42 -3.77 4.79 4.53
C GLY A 42 -2.88 6.01 4.34
N VAL A 43 -2.03 6.25 5.33
CA VAL A 43 -1.02 7.32 5.30
C VAL A 43 0.36 6.67 5.33
N VAL A 44 1.22 7.05 4.37
CA VAL A 44 2.62 6.59 4.30
C VAL A 44 3.53 7.66 4.86
N SER A 45 4.45 7.23 5.74
CA SER A 45 5.46 8.11 6.31
C SER A 45 6.86 7.66 5.90
N ARG A 46 7.64 8.63 5.43
CA ARG A 46 9.08 8.54 5.23
C ARG A 46 9.72 9.77 5.89
N PRO A 47 10.56 9.62 6.93
CA PRO A 47 11.02 8.36 7.54
C PRO A 47 9.91 7.56 8.25
N PRO A 48 10.10 6.26 8.51
CA PRO A 48 9.15 5.43 9.26
C PRO A 48 8.87 6.00 10.65
N ARG A 49 7.60 5.90 11.09
CA ARG A 49 7.19 6.33 12.44
C ARG A 49 7.21 5.16 13.43
N PRO A 50 7.62 5.38 14.69
CA PRO A 50 7.56 4.35 15.73
C PRO A 50 6.13 3.86 15.96
N GLY A 51 5.96 2.53 16.07
CA GLY A 51 4.67 1.90 16.35
C GLY A 51 3.76 1.69 15.14
N GLU A 52 4.09 2.25 13.97
CA GLU A 52 3.39 1.96 12.71
C GLU A 52 3.97 0.71 12.02
N ALA A 53 3.18 0.09 11.15
CA ALA A 53 3.62 -1.08 10.40
C ALA A 53 4.68 -0.71 9.35
N VAL A 54 5.66 -1.59 9.13
CA VAL A 54 6.68 -1.38 8.10
C VAL A 54 6.04 -1.53 6.73
N LEU A 55 6.37 -0.61 5.81
CA LEU A 55 5.92 -0.66 4.42
C LEU A 55 7.11 -0.68 3.46
N TRP A 56 7.15 -1.69 2.61
CA TRP A 56 8.02 -1.74 1.44
C TRP A 56 7.27 -1.30 0.19
N ILE A 57 7.86 -0.36 -0.55
CA ILE A 57 7.29 0.08 -1.81
C ILE A 57 8.07 -0.59 -2.93
N ARG A 58 7.33 -1.20 -3.86
CA ARG A 58 7.86 -1.75 -5.10
C ARG A 58 7.32 -0.98 -6.28
N SER A 59 8.10 -0.89 -7.35
CA SER A 59 7.58 -0.47 -8.65
C SER A 59 6.62 -1.54 -9.19
N VAL A 60 5.82 -1.17 -10.19
CA VAL A 60 4.94 -2.12 -10.92
C VAL A 60 5.68 -3.29 -11.58
N VAL A 61 7.00 -3.18 -11.78
CA VAL A 61 7.86 -4.25 -12.29
C VAL A 61 8.65 -4.99 -11.20
N GLY A 62 8.38 -4.70 -9.91
CA GLY A 62 8.91 -5.44 -8.76
C GLY A 62 10.18 -4.87 -8.12
N ASN A 63 10.74 -3.78 -8.64
CA ASN A 63 11.92 -3.13 -8.07
C ASN A 63 11.58 -2.56 -6.70
N ARG A 64 12.25 -3.03 -5.65
CA ARG A 64 12.03 -2.58 -4.27
C ARG A 64 12.80 -1.29 -4.01
N ASP A 65 12.11 -0.29 -3.47
CA ASP A 65 12.74 0.92 -2.95
C ASP A 65 13.65 0.55 -1.75
N PRO A 66 14.91 1.02 -1.73
CA PRO A 66 15.86 0.65 -0.68
C PRO A 66 15.51 1.22 0.70
N ALA A 67 14.71 2.29 0.77
CA ALA A 67 14.35 2.95 2.02
C ALA A 67 12.97 2.50 2.52
N PRO A 68 12.88 1.75 3.64
CA PRO A 68 11.58 1.36 4.19
C PRO A 68 10.79 2.60 4.63
N CYS A 69 9.47 2.46 4.59
CA CYS A 69 8.51 3.45 5.09
C CYS A 69 7.72 2.85 6.25
N SER A 70 6.86 3.65 6.86
CA SER A 70 5.75 3.12 7.65
C SER A 70 4.41 3.41 7.01
N VAL A 71 3.43 2.57 7.34
CA VAL A 71 2.04 2.77 6.94
C VAL A 71 1.13 2.72 8.16
N ARG A 72 0.20 3.66 8.19
CA ARG A 72 -0.95 3.63 9.09
C ARG A 72 -2.22 3.44 8.28
N ILE A 73 -2.89 2.33 8.51
CA ILE A 73 -4.19 2.01 7.90
C ILE A 73 -5.25 2.87 8.59
N VAL A 74 -5.96 3.67 7.82
CA VAL A 74 -7.10 4.47 8.29
C VAL A 74 -8.39 3.67 8.14
N GLU A 75 -8.54 2.97 7.02
CA GLU A 75 -9.74 2.21 6.67
C GLU A 75 -9.36 1.02 5.77
N GLU A 76 -9.95 -0.15 6.00
CA GLU A 76 -9.94 -1.27 5.04
C GLU A 76 -11.08 -1.07 4.03
N LEU A 77 -10.76 -1.13 2.75
CA LEU A 77 -11.69 -0.96 1.62
C LEU A 77 -12.15 -2.32 1.08
N PRO A 78 -13.21 -2.37 0.26
CA PRO A 78 -13.67 -3.60 -0.37
C PRO A 78 -12.58 -4.34 -1.14
N GLU A 79 -12.67 -5.67 -1.23
CA GLU A 79 -11.68 -6.51 -1.92
C GLU A 79 -11.58 -6.21 -3.42
N THR A 80 -12.63 -5.64 -4.01
CA THR A 80 -12.70 -5.28 -5.42
C THR A 80 -13.04 -3.81 -5.62
N PHE A 81 -12.45 -3.21 -6.65
CA PHE A 81 -12.80 -1.87 -7.11
C PHE A 81 -13.68 -1.96 -8.35
N GLN A 82 -14.66 -1.05 -8.47
CA GLN A 82 -15.39 -0.87 -9.72
C GLN A 82 -14.54 -0.01 -10.67
N GLY A 83 -14.31 -0.53 -11.88
CA GLY A 83 -13.54 0.15 -12.92
C GLY A 83 -14.27 0.08 -14.26
N LEU A 84 -13.92 1.01 -15.16
CA LEU A 84 -14.42 0.96 -16.53
C LEU A 84 -13.65 -0.13 -17.31
N PRO A 85 -14.26 -0.78 -18.30
CA PRO A 85 -13.53 -1.68 -19.19
C PRO A 85 -12.33 -0.97 -19.82
N TYR A 86 -11.19 -1.67 -19.89
CA TYR A 86 -9.93 -1.17 -20.46
C TYR A 86 -9.38 0.12 -19.82
N SER A 87 -9.80 0.45 -18.59
CA SER A 87 -9.24 1.58 -17.83
C SER A 87 -8.07 1.17 -16.94
N ASP A 88 -7.34 2.17 -16.48
CA ASP A 88 -6.22 2.00 -15.57
C ASP A 88 -6.66 1.57 -14.15
N PHE A 89 -5.99 0.56 -13.60
CA PHE A 89 -6.27 0.09 -12.24
C PHE A 89 -6.00 1.17 -11.18
N PHE A 90 -4.94 1.96 -11.33
CA PHE A 90 -4.60 3.02 -10.37
C PHE A 90 -5.61 4.17 -10.41
N GLU A 91 -6.21 4.45 -11.57
CA GLU A 91 -7.32 5.39 -11.66
C GLU A 91 -8.58 4.87 -10.95
N ALA A 92 -8.89 3.58 -11.10
CA ALA A 92 -10.02 2.96 -10.39
C ALA A 92 -9.84 3.03 -8.86
N MET A 93 -8.62 2.80 -8.37
CA MET A 93 -8.29 2.94 -6.94
C MET A 93 -8.48 4.37 -6.42
N GLN A 94 -8.09 5.39 -7.20
CA GLN A 94 -8.21 6.79 -6.78
C GLN A 94 -9.66 7.28 -6.67
N ARG A 95 -10.62 6.58 -7.29
CA ARG A 95 -12.05 6.91 -7.25
C ARG A 95 -12.78 6.26 -6.06
N ALA A 96 -12.10 5.42 -5.27
CA ALA A 96 -12.68 4.64 -4.17
C ALA A 96 -12.66 5.36 -2.81
#